data_AF-A0A094FQ87-F1
#
_entry.id   AF-A0A094FQ87-F1
#
_cell.length_a   1.000
_cell.length_b   1.000
_cell.length_c   1.000
_cell.angle_alpha   90.00
_cell.angle_beta   90.00
_cell.angle_gamma   90.00
#
_symmetry.space_group_name_H-M   'P 1'
#
loop_
_entity.id
_entity.type
_entity.pdbx_description
1 polymer ?
#
loop_
_entity_poly.entity_id
_entity_poly.type
_entity_poly.pdbx_seq_one_letter_code
_entity_poly.pdbx_strand_id
1 'polypeptide(L)'
;GEWKADQEYETATTVTVADFNFTRAVLEATEDLSMLADILKLVSSSSSTQILASIADTLNMHRLTFSAIGALGDLFDTLVSRQCSLGSIQGPESVVLLHSLCALSATIPDAQNVHVQLSRDVARSVRRSAVDACSPVSDHVAEALQKSDGDISDEVDKLLSSGTWKHHQMEASWSKSDSGLQKYAPILERLRTFDTKQFDNLLTPWVEQTILKSDRPDLGHVLGPLISAGCLSFKDVLKASVSSAQKTRDNGDKPTTSRIAFESLSLVLNRYLDGGIMSVEDAYTLNIRRTQAQSKDHLAILKIARTAIEISEPSVDNDDVTINLLCQGDAFRRFLQRLVLTEFDCVLEEFVTPLAKSQDLHIITCLRAILRGLLDLKTTTTGPEDLVVARRIEVIFGVASDLTLPFCQLALRSLSASEAPSSSTEAAADTSRLEAYERAVDNALANGNPTWTKIIPTLDPQIAHHLCTRAERSLLSTIPAFKPATSTPESPTPTPTTSDPSLAKRMLFVISATAYSSPNPTHTTALDIAEKLNNLAHALSQPQSTTAATLALTTTWLPLMLEFITTHAETLGVTSAARARGDIRAS
;
A
#
# COMPACT_ATOMS: atom_id res chain seq x y z
N GLY A 1 -58.98 14.35 -30.63
CA GLY A 1 -58.05 13.98 -31.69
C GLY A 1 -56.77 13.60 -31.02
N GLU A 2 -56.42 12.32 -31.09
CA GLU A 2 -55.32 11.66 -30.40
C GLU A 2 -53.98 12.40 -30.60
N TRP A 3 -53.27 12.61 -29.50
CA TRP A 3 -51.85 12.89 -29.53
C TRP A 3 -51.16 11.58 -29.85
N LYS A 4 -50.72 11.42 -31.11
CA LYS A 4 -49.80 10.35 -31.47
C LYS A 4 -48.50 10.59 -30.74
N ALA A 5 -48.09 9.60 -29.94
CA ALA A 5 -46.75 9.47 -29.43
C ALA A 5 -45.81 9.33 -30.63
N ASP A 6 -44.97 10.34 -30.85
CA ASP A 6 -43.80 10.17 -31.69
C ASP A 6 -42.83 9.25 -30.95
N GLN A 7 -42.48 8.16 -31.64
CA GLN A 7 -41.50 7.18 -31.20
C GLN A 7 -40.23 7.89 -30.75
N GLU A 8 -39.80 7.57 -29.52
CA GLU A 8 -38.43 7.78 -29.07
C GLU A 8 -37.48 7.19 -30.11
N TYR A 9 -36.88 8.06 -30.93
CA TYR A 9 -35.63 7.73 -31.58
C TYR A 9 -34.60 7.60 -30.46
N GLU A 10 -34.41 6.38 -29.96
CA GLU A 10 -33.17 5.95 -29.30
C GLU A 10 -32.03 6.31 -30.26
N THR A 11 -31.43 7.49 -30.09
CA THR A 11 -30.23 7.88 -30.81
C THR A 11 -29.11 7.00 -30.28
N ALA A 12 -28.92 5.83 -30.89
CA ALA A 12 -27.75 5.01 -30.67
C ALA A 12 -26.52 5.89 -30.92
N THR A 13 -25.82 6.25 -29.85
CA THR A 13 -24.60 7.04 -29.93
C THR A 13 -23.61 6.27 -30.79
N THR A 14 -23.30 6.77 -31.98
CA THR A 14 -22.31 6.18 -32.91
C THR A 14 -20.90 6.50 -32.40
N VAL A 15 -20.54 5.96 -31.25
CA VAL A 15 -19.20 6.06 -30.66
C VAL A 15 -18.36 4.91 -31.19
N THR A 16 -17.20 5.21 -31.77
CA THR A 16 -16.27 4.15 -32.19
C THR A 16 -15.44 3.66 -31.00
N VAL A 17 -14.87 2.45 -31.10
CA VAL A 17 -13.97 1.89 -30.07
C VAL A 17 -12.75 2.80 -29.86
N ALA A 18 -12.23 3.41 -30.94
CA ALA A 18 -11.10 4.33 -30.88
C ALA A 18 -11.45 5.61 -30.11
N ASP A 19 -12.62 6.21 -30.37
CA ASP A 19 -13.09 7.41 -29.67
C ASP A 19 -13.26 7.15 -28.16
N PHE A 20 -13.83 5.99 -27.82
CA PHE A 20 -13.97 5.55 -26.43
C PHE A 20 -12.61 5.38 -25.75
N ASN A 21 -11.69 4.63 -26.37
CA ASN A 21 -10.36 4.36 -25.82
C ASN A 21 -9.55 5.65 -25.63
N PHE A 22 -9.64 6.59 -26.56
CA PHE A 22 -9.01 7.90 -26.42
C PHE A 22 -9.60 8.68 -25.25
N THR A 23 -10.93 8.77 -25.17
CA THR A 23 -11.63 9.49 -24.08
C THR A 23 -11.29 8.90 -22.71
N ARG A 24 -11.31 7.56 -22.60
CA ARG A 24 -10.91 6.83 -21.40
C ARG A 24 -9.46 7.18 -21.01
N ALA A 25 -8.52 7.09 -21.95
CA ALA A 25 -7.12 7.38 -21.68
C ALA A 25 -6.89 8.81 -21.17
N VAL A 26 -7.59 9.80 -21.74
CA VAL A 26 -7.52 11.20 -21.29
C VAL A 26 -8.03 11.34 -19.86
N LEU A 27 -9.21 10.81 -19.55
CA LEU A 27 -9.82 10.96 -18.22
C LEU A 27 -9.06 10.18 -17.14
N GLU A 28 -8.50 9.03 -17.49
CA GLU A 28 -7.60 8.27 -16.61
C GLU A 28 -6.29 9.01 -16.35
N ALA A 29 -5.77 9.75 -17.34
CA ALA A 29 -4.57 10.56 -17.20
C ALA A 29 -4.82 11.83 -16.38
N THR A 30 -6.01 12.42 -16.45
CA THR A 30 -6.41 13.57 -15.61
C THR A 30 -6.95 13.18 -14.24
N GLU A 31 -7.02 11.87 -13.95
CA GLU A 31 -7.61 11.30 -12.72
C GLU A 31 -9.08 11.73 -12.47
N ASP A 32 -9.81 12.14 -13.52
CA ASP A 32 -11.23 12.52 -13.44
C ASP A 32 -12.15 11.30 -13.62
N LEU A 33 -12.11 10.42 -12.61
CA LEU A 33 -12.86 9.17 -12.61
C LEU A 33 -14.37 9.38 -12.41
N SER A 34 -14.80 10.55 -11.91
CA SER A 34 -16.22 10.88 -11.79
C SER A 34 -16.82 11.16 -13.16
N MET A 35 -16.19 12.01 -13.97
CA MET A 35 -16.62 12.26 -15.35
C MET A 35 -16.54 10.98 -16.19
N LEU A 36 -15.51 10.16 -15.97
CA LEU A 36 -15.41 8.85 -16.61
C LEU A 36 -16.63 7.99 -16.29
N ALA A 37 -17.09 7.93 -15.03
CA ALA A 37 -18.29 7.16 -14.65
C ALA A 37 -19.53 7.58 -15.45
N ASP A 38 -19.75 8.88 -15.63
CA ASP A 38 -20.87 9.41 -16.41
C ASP A 38 -20.77 9.00 -17.90
N ILE A 39 -19.57 9.06 -18.46
CA ILE A 39 -19.31 8.61 -19.85
C ILE A 39 -19.52 7.10 -19.98
N LEU A 40 -19.03 6.29 -19.04
CA LEU A 40 -19.27 4.85 -19.02
C LEU A 40 -20.78 4.55 -19.00
N LYS A 41 -21.56 5.32 -18.23
CA LYS A 41 -23.02 5.19 -18.18
C LYS A 41 -23.67 5.55 -19.51
N LEU A 42 -23.30 6.68 -20.10
CA LEU A 42 -23.83 7.12 -21.41
C LEU A 42 -23.57 6.07 -22.50
N VAL A 43 -22.35 5.55 -22.56
CA VAL A 43 -21.88 4.63 -23.60
C VAL A 43 -22.34 3.18 -23.36
N SER A 44 -22.81 2.83 -22.15
CA SER A 44 -23.37 1.50 -21.83
C SER A 44 -24.60 1.11 -22.66
N SER A 45 -25.24 2.09 -23.31
CA SER A 45 -26.34 1.88 -24.27
C SER A 45 -25.88 1.35 -25.63
N SER A 46 -24.56 1.32 -25.89
CA SER A 46 -23.98 0.84 -27.14
C SER A 46 -24.36 -0.60 -27.46
N SER A 47 -24.47 -0.91 -28.76
CA SER A 47 -24.64 -2.28 -29.28
C SER A 47 -23.31 -3.01 -29.51
N SER A 48 -22.17 -2.30 -29.44
CA SER A 48 -20.85 -2.89 -29.63
C SER A 48 -20.40 -3.63 -28.37
N THR A 49 -20.23 -4.95 -28.47
CA THR A 49 -19.74 -5.77 -27.35
C THR A 49 -18.31 -5.43 -26.95
N GLN A 50 -17.48 -4.94 -27.89
CA GLN A 50 -16.12 -4.45 -27.62
C GLN A 50 -16.12 -3.23 -26.70
N ILE A 51 -17.02 -2.27 -26.95
CA ILE A 51 -17.17 -1.09 -26.10
C ILE A 51 -17.67 -1.51 -24.71
N LEU A 52 -18.70 -2.37 -24.64
CA LEU A 52 -19.21 -2.87 -23.37
C LEU A 52 -18.15 -3.67 -22.58
N ALA A 53 -17.31 -4.46 -23.25
CA ALA A 53 -16.20 -5.17 -22.64
C ALA A 53 -15.17 -4.18 -22.08
N SER A 54 -14.83 -3.16 -22.85
CA SER A 54 -13.92 -2.09 -22.43
C SER A 54 -14.47 -1.32 -21.22
N ILE A 55 -15.79 -1.10 -21.12
CA ILE A 55 -16.44 -0.53 -19.94
C ILE A 55 -16.24 -1.46 -18.72
N ALA A 56 -16.51 -2.76 -18.87
CA ALA A 56 -16.33 -3.75 -17.79
C ALA A 56 -14.88 -3.78 -17.29
N ASP A 57 -13.91 -3.76 -18.22
CA ASP A 57 -12.49 -3.71 -17.89
C ASP A 57 -12.09 -2.39 -17.21
N THR A 58 -12.70 -1.27 -17.62
CA THR A 58 -12.51 0.03 -16.96
C THR A 58 -12.99 0.02 -15.51
N LEU A 59 -14.18 -0.54 -15.28
CA LEU A 59 -14.71 -0.74 -13.93
C LEU A 59 -13.82 -1.64 -13.08
N ASN A 60 -13.25 -2.70 -13.68
CA ASN A 60 -12.36 -3.63 -12.99
C ASN A 60 -11.06 -2.94 -12.56
N MET A 61 -10.46 -2.14 -13.45
CA MET A 61 -9.22 -1.40 -13.18
C MET A 61 -9.36 -0.41 -12.02
N HIS A 62 -10.45 0.36 -11.98
CA HIS A 62 -10.68 1.42 -10.98
C HIS A 62 -11.78 1.08 -9.98
N ARG A 63 -11.96 -0.22 -9.70
CA ARG A 63 -13.07 -0.75 -8.89
C ARG A 63 -13.27 -0.03 -7.56
N LEU A 64 -12.19 0.21 -6.81
CA LEU A 64 -12.28 0.87 -5.50
C LEU A 64 -12.81 2.31 -5.63
N THR A 65 -12.38 3.03 -6.67
CA THR A 65 -12.82 4.41 -6.89
C THR A 65 -14.28 4.45 -7.34
N PHE A 66 -14.68 3.63 -8.31
CA PHE A 66 -16.08 3.57 -8.74
C PHE A 66 -17.01 3.04 -7.64
N SER A 67 -16.52 2.16 -6.77
CA SER A 67 -17.25 1.75 -5.57
C SER A 67 -17.44 2.90 -4.59
N ALA A 68 -16.40 3.73 -4.37
CA ALA A 68 -16.49 4.87 -3.46
C ALA A 68 -17.40 5.99 -4.02
N ILE A 69 -17.42 6.17 -5.33
CA ILE A 69 -18.34 7.10 -6.03
C ILE A 69 -19.78 6.56 -6.01
N GLY A 70 -19.98 5.25 -5.85
CA GLY A 70 -21.29 4.60 -5.90
C GLY A 70 -21.74 4.20 -7.30
N ALA A 71 -20.89 4.33 -8.33
CA ALA A 71 -21.22 4.02 -9.72
C ALA A 71 -21.05 2.52 -10.08
N LEU A 72 -20.26 1.77 -9.29
CA LEU A 72 -19.86 0.40 -9.64
C LEU A 72 -21.04 -0.58 -9.79
N GLY A 73 -21.97 -0.58 -8.83
CA GLY A 73 -23.11 -1.51 -8.80
C GLY A 73 -24.05 -1.30 -9.99
N ASP A 74 -24.54 -0.06 -10.14
CA ASP A 74 -25.44 0.33 -11.23
C ASP A 74 -24.87 0.02 -12.61
N LEU A 75 -23.59 0.34 -12.84
CA LEU A 75 -22.94 0.08 -14.12
C LEU A 75 -22.72 -1.42 -14.35
N PHE A 76 -22.35 -2.18 -13.31
CA PHE A 76 -22.20 -3.63 -13.42
C PHE A 76 -23.53 -4.31 -13.78
N ASP A 77 -24.62 -3.98 -13.09
CA ASP A 77 -25.95 -4.54 -13.36
C ASP A 77 -26.46 -4.16 -14.75
N THR A 78 -26.16 -2.93 -15.18
CA THR A 78 -26.45 -2.47 -16.55
C THR A 78 -25.74 -3.36 -17.57
N LEU A 79 -24.43 -3.59 -17.43
CA LEU A 79 -23.67 -4.41 -18.37
C LEU A 79 -24.12 -5.88 -18.39
N VAL A 80 -24.44 -6.46 -17.22
CA VAL A 80 -25.00 -7.82 -17.14
C VAL A 80 -26.33 -7.91 -17.87
N SER A 81 -27.21 -6.93 -17.68
CA SER A 81 -28.50 -6.85 -18.37
C SER A 81 -28.32 -6.72 -19.89
N ARG A 82 -27.34 -5.89 -20.33
CA ARG A 82 -26.97 -5.76 -21.74
C ARG A 82 -26.47 -7.07 -22.32
N GLN A 83 -25.58 -7.79 -21.62
CA GLN A 83 -25.10 -9.10 -22.05
C GLN A 83 -26.24 -10.12 -22.20
N CYS A 84 -27.22 -10.12 -21.29
CA CYS A 84 -28.41 -10.96 -21.43
C CYS A 84 -29.25 -10.60 -22.66
N SER A 85 -29.43 -9.31 -22.93
CA SER A 85 -30.19 -8.83 -24.11
C SER A 85 -29.51 -9.15 -25.44
N LEU A 86 -28.18 -9.12 -25.48
CA LEU A 86 -27.37 -9.42 -26.66
C LEU A 86 -27.21 -10.93 -26.91
N GLY A 87 -27.58 -11.78 -25.94
CA GLY A 87 -27.40 -13.25 -25.97
C GLY A 87 -28.07 -14.00 -27.13
N SER A 88 -28.83 -13.32 -27.98
CA SER A 88 -29.37 -13.85 -29.24
C SER A 88 -28.40 -13.74 -30.42
N ILE A 89 -27.35 -12.93 -30.35
CA ILE A 89 -26.39 -12.68 -31.45
C ILE A 89 -25.07 -13.39 -31.11
N GLN A 90 -25.01 -14.68 -31.42
CA GLN A 90 -23.88 -15.57 -31.08
C GLN A 90 -22.74 -15.42 -32.10
N GLY A 91 -21.92 -14.37 -31.92
CA GLY A 91 -20.65 -14.18 -32.63
C GLY A 91 -19.44 -14.20 -31.68
N PRO A 92 -18.20 -14.33 -32.20
CA PRO A 92 -16.97 -14.29 -31.39
C PRO A 92 -16.84 -13.01 -30.56
N GLU A 93 -17.41 -11.89 -31.01
CA GLU A 93 -17.40 -10.62 -30.29
C GLU A 93 -18.22 -10.64 -28.99
N SER A 94 -19.21 -11.54 -28.86
CA SER A 94 -19.99 -11.73 -27.62
C SER A 94 -19.19 -12.40 -26.50
N VAL A 95 -18.11 -13.10 -26.85
CA VAL A 95 -17.23 -13.82 -25.92
C VAL A 95 -16.35 -12.84 -25.15
N VAL A 96 -15.85 -11.80 -25.81
CA VAL A 96 -14.98 -10.78 -25.19
C VAL A 96 -15.69 -10.11 -24.00
N LEU A 97 -16.92 -9.64 -24.21
CA LEU A 97 -17.76 -9.06 -23.14
C LEU A 97 -18.02 -10.05 -22.00
N LEU A 98 -18.27 -11.33 -22.33
CA LEU A 98 -18.50 -12.36 -21.33
C LEU A 98 -17.27 -12.60 -20.45
N HIS A 99 -16.07 -12.62 -21.04
CA HIS A 99 -14.82 -12.76 -20.31
C HIS A 99 -14.55 -11.56 -19.39
N SER A 100 -14.69 -10.32 -19.89
CA SER A 100 -14.50 -9.10 -19.09
C SER A 100 -15.50 -9.02 -17.93
N LEU A 101 -16.78 -9.39 -18.15
CA LEU A 101 -17.78 -9.46 -17.07
C LEU A 101 -17.51 -10.58 -16.06
N CYS A 102 -17.04 -11.74 -16.52
CA CYS A 102 -16.64 -12.82 -15.62
C CYS A 102 -15.46 -12.40 -14.75
N ALA A 103 -14.49 -11.66 -15.31
CA ALA A 103 -13.36 -11.12 -14.58
C ALA A 103 -13.76 -10.03 -13.58
N LEU A 104 -14.64 -9.10 -13.97
CA LEU A 104 -15.16 -8.05 -13.08
C LEU A 104 -15.97 -8.64 -11.92
N SER A 105 -16.92 -9.54 -12.21
CA SER A 105 -17.78 -10.16 -11.20
C SER A 105 -17.00 -10.92 -10.12
N ALA A 106 -15.84 -11.51 -10.47
CA ALA A 106 -14.96 -12.18 -9.51
C ALA A 106 -14.37 -11.23 -8.45
N THR A 107 -14.41 -9.92 -8.68
CA THR A 107 -13.82 -8.89 -7.81
C THR A 107 -14.85 -8.12 -6.99
N ILE A 108 -16.15 -8.34 -7.22
CA ILE A 108 -17.25 -7.68 -6.53
C ILE A 108 -17.79 -8.63 -5.45
N PRO A 109 -17.71 -8.29 -4.15
CA PRO A 109 -18.11 -9.18 -3.06
C PRO A 109 -19.54 -9.73 -3.17
N ASP A 110 -20.49 -8.90 -3.62
CA ASP A 110 -21.91 -9.25 -3.66
C ASP A 110 -22.35 -9.94 -4.98
N ALA A 111 -21.44 -10.11 -5.93
CA ALA A 111 -21.76 -10.63 -7.27
C ALA A 111 -21.53 -12.14 -7.44
N GLN A 112 -21.36 -12.91 -6.35
CA GLN A 112 -20.92 -14.31 -6.41
C GLN A 112 -21.83 -15.22 -7.27
N ASN A 113 -23.15 -15.04 -7.18
CA ASN A 113 -24.11 -15.82 -7.99
C ASN A 113 -23.98 -15.52 -9.48
N VAL A 114 -23.81 -14.24 -9.83
CA VAL A 114 -23.60 -13.77 -11.20
C VAL A 114 -22.27 -14.27 -11.72
N HIS A 115 -21.21 -14.25 -10.91
CA HIS A 115 -19.90 -14.79 -11.26
C HIS A 115 -19.97 -16.29 -11.61
N VAL A 116 -20.64 -17.10 -10.80
CA VAL A 116 -20.83 -18.54 -11.07
C VAL A 116 -21.58 -18.78 -12.38
N GLN A 117 -22.58 -17.95 -12.68
CA GLN A 117 -23.30 -18.03 -13.95
C GLN A 117 -22.42 -17.66 -15.14
N LEU A 118 -21.74 -16.51 -15.10
CA LEU A 118 -20.85 -16.04 -16.16
C LEU A 118 -19.69 -17.01 -16.39
N SER A 119 -19.10 -17.57 -15.34
CA SER A 119 -18.05 -18.59 -15.45
C SER A 119 -18.54 -19.84 -16.18
N ARG A 120 -19.79 -20.28 -15.91
CA ARG A 120 -20.42 -21.39 -16.63
C ARG A 120 -20.68 -21.04 -18.10
N ASP A 121 -21.06 -19.80 -18.38
CA ASP A 121 -21.29 -19.32 -19.74
C ASP A 121 -19.97 -19.28 -20.54
N VAL A 122 -18.87 -18.81 -19.94
CA VAL A 122 -17.51 -18.85 -20.51
C VAL A 122 -17.09 -20.28 -20.80
N ALA A 123 -17.28 -21.20 -19.84
CA ALA A 123 -16.97 -22.61 -20.06
C ALA A 123 -17.84 -23.27 -21.17
N ARG A 124 -19.00 -22.69 -21.50
CA ARG A 124 -19.85 -23.13 -22.61
C ARG A 124 -19.41 -22.54 -23.94
N SER A 125 -18.98 -21.28 -24.01
CA SER A 125 -18.49 -20.67 -25.25
C SER A 125 -17.23 -21.39 -25.76
N VAL A 126 -16.29 -21.70 -24.87
CA VAL A 126 -15.06 -22.45 -25.20
C VAL A 126 -15.37 -23.85 -25.77
N ARG A 127 -16.31 -24.58 -25.15
CA ARG A 127 -16.71 -25.92 -25.63
C ARG A 127 -17.41 -25.89 -26.98
N ARG A 128 -18.25 -24.87 -27.26
CA ARG A 128 -18.91 -24.72 -28.56
C ARG A 128 -17.90 -24.44 -29.67
N SER A 129 -16.94 -23.54 -29.41
CA SER A 129 -15.85 -23.28 -30.35
C SER A 129 -15.07 -24.55 -30.72
N ALA A 130 -14.82 -25.44 -29.75
CA ALA A 130 -14.17 -26.73 -30.01
C ALA A 130 -15.04 -27.73 -30.79
N VAL A 131 -16.37 -27.73 -30.57
CA VAL A 131 -17.31 -28.64 -31.25
C VAL A 131 -17.60 -28.18 -32.69
N ASP A 132 -17.72 -26.87 -32.93
CA ASP A 132 -17.93 -26.31 -34.26
C ASP A 132 -16.72 -26.53 -35.19
N ALA A 133 -15.50 -26.56 -34.62
CA ALA A 133 -14.28 -26.94 -35.34
C ALA A 133 -14.23 -28.43 -35.74
N CYS A 134 -14.98 -29.29 -35.05
CA CYS A 134 -15.01 -30.73 -35.29
C CYS A 134 -16.25 -31.21 -36.06
N SER A 135 -17.08 -30.29 -36.59
CA SER A 135 -18.34 -30.61 -37.27
C SER A 135 -18.16 -30.77 -38.79
N PRO A 136 -18.56 -31.91 -39.40
CA PRO A 136 -18.38 -32.20 -40.84
C PRO A 136 -19.30 -31.38 -41.77
N VAL A 137 -20.04 -30.40 -41.27
CA VAL A 137 -20.95 -29.53 -42.04
C VAL A 137 -20.39 -28.09 -42.19
N SER A 138 -19.24 -27.78 -41.57
CA SER A 138 -18.67 -26.43 -41.57
C SER A 138 -17.75 -26.11 -42.76
N ASP A 139 -17.64 -27.00 -43.76
CA ASP A 139 -16.74 -26.83 -44.92
C ASP A 139 -16.99 -25.53 -45.69
N HIS A 140 -18.21 -25.00 -45.68
CA HIS A 140 -18.54 -23.78 -46.44
C HIS A 140 -18.30 -22.46 -45.69
N VAL A 141 -18.15 -22.49 -44.36
CA VAL A 141 -17.83 -21.31 -43.53
C VAL A 141 -16.35 -21.33 -43.11
N ALA A 142 -15.78 -22.53 -42.96
CA ALA A 142 -14.34 -22.73 -42.80
C ALA A 142 -13.56 -22.11 -43.96
N GLU A 143 -14.04 -22.20 -45.21
CA GLU A 143 -13.34 -21.63 -46.37
C GLU A 143 -13.23 -20.08 -46.34
N ALA A 144 -14.13 -19.39 -45.63
CA ALA A 144 -14.11 -17.93 -45.46
C ALA A 144 -13.23 -17.47 -44.27
N LEU A 145 -13.12 -18.29 -43.21
CA LEU A 145 -12.22 -18.07 -42.06
C LEU A 145 -10.79 -18.58 -42.33
N GLN A 146 -10.62 -19.59 -43.19
CA GLN A 146 -9.34 -20.23 -43.53
C GLN A 146 -8.38 -19.31 -44.29
N LYS A 147 -8.85 -18.22 -44.91
CA LYS A 147 -7.96 -17.26 -45.58
C LYS A 147 -7.13 -16.41 -44.61
N SER A 148 -7.45 -16.37 -43.32
CA SER A 148 -6.62 -15.71 -42.29
C SER A 148 -6.31 -16.57 -41.07
N ASP A 149 -7.15 -17.58 -40.74
CA ASP A 149 -7.07 -18.38 -39.51
C ASP A 149 -6.67 -19.86 -39.74
N GLY A 150 -6.56 -20.29 -41.00
CA GLY A 150 -6.25 -21.69 -41.36
C GLY A 150 -4.90 -22.18 -40.83
N ASP A 151 -3.91 -21.28 -40.77
CA ASP A 151 -2.55 -21.59 -40.29
C ASP A 151 -2.54 -21.91 -38.78
N ILE A 152 -3.43 -21.29 -38.00
CA ILE A 152 -3.45 -21.39 -36.53
C ILE A 152 -4.14 -22.69 -36.06
N SER A 153 -5.24 -23.08 -36.70
CA SER A 153 -5.97 -24.30 -36.33
C SER A 153 -5.19 -25.57 -36.69
N ASP A 154 -4.57 -25.60 -37.88
CA ASP A 154 -3.74 -26.72 -38.32
C ASP A 154 -2.46 -26.83 -37.46
N GLU A 155 -1.91 -25.71 -37.01
CA GLU A 155 -0.77 -25.66 -36.09
C GLU A 155 -1.14 -26.15 -34.68
N VAL A 156 -2.34 -25.87 -34.18
CA VAL A 156 -2.87 -26.39 -32.89
C VAL A 156 -3.02 -27.91 -32.93
N ASP A 157 -3.64 -28.46 -33.97
CA ASP A 157 -3.83 -29.92 -34.10
C ASP A 157 -2.49 -30.65 -34.28
N LYS A 158 -1.54 -30.04 -35.00
CA LYS A 158 -0.16 -30.51 -35.12
C LYS A 158 0.61 -30.45 -33.79
N LEU A 159 0.37 -29.44 -32.96
CA LEU A 159 0.97 -29.28 -31.62
C LEU A 159 0.42 -30.32 -30.63
N LEU A 160 -0.89 -30.56 -30.68
CA LEU A 160 -1.56 -31.59 -29.87
C LEU A 160 -1.07 -33.00 -30.23
N SER A 161 -0.77 -33.25 -31.50
CA SER A 161 -0.28 -34.56 -31.98
C SER A 161 1.24 -34.76 -31.82
N SER A 162 2.06 -33.70 -31.78
CA SER A 162 3.52 -33.83 -31.59
C SER A 162 3.95 -33.91 -30.12
N GLY A 163 3.08 -33.56 -29.17
CA GLY A 163 3.36 -33.61 -27.72
C GLY A 163 4.53 -32.74 -27.25
N THR A 164 5.09 -31.92 -28.14
CA THR A 164 6.28 -31.10 -27.91
C THR A 164 5.90 -29.63 -27.99
N TRP A 165 5.81 -29.00 -26.83
CA TRP A 165 5.66 -27.55 -26.69
C TRP A 165 6.78 -26.83 -27.48
N LYS A 166 6.42 -26.04 -28.49
CA LYS A 166 7.38 -25.35 -29.37
C LYS A 166 7.98 -24.08 -28.75
N HIS A 167 8.48 -24.16 -27.51
CA HIS A 167 9.28 -23.07 -26.90
C HIS A 167 10.34 -22.53 -27.86
N HIS A 168 11.04 -23.41 -28.58
CA HIS A 168 12.09 -23.00 -29.51
C HIS A 168 11.60 -22.09 -30.65
N GLN A 169 10.36 -22.24 -31.11
CA GLN A 169 9.81 -21.33 -32.13
C GLN A 169 9.39 -19.98 -31.54
N MET A 170 8.87 -20.01 -30.32
CA MET A 170 8.57 -18.78 -29.57
C MET A 170 9.85 -18.00 -29.24
N GLU A 171 10.92 -18.69 -28.85
CA GLU A 171 12.25 -18.10 -28.63
C GLU A 171 12.87 -17.58 -29.93
N ALA A 172 12.72 -18.31 -31.04
CA ALA A 172 13.16 -17.84 -32.35
C ALA A 172 12.39 -16.57 -32.80
N SER A 173 11.15 -16.38 -32.31
CA SER A 173 10.36 -15.19 -32.60
C SER A 173 10.84 -13.93 -31.88
N TRP A 174 11.68 -14.05 -30.83
CA TRP A 174 12.28 -12.88 -30.15
C TRP A 174 13.16 -12.04 -31.07
N SER A 175 13.77 -12.67 -32.07
CA SER A 175 14.63 -12.01 -33.07
C SER A 175 13.85 -11.26 -34.16
N LYS A 176 12.54 -11.48 -34.26
CA LYS A 176 11.66 -10.86 -35.26
C LYS A 176 10.84 -9.80 -34.53
N SER A 177 11.11 -8.53 -34.82
CA SER A 177 10.54 -7.35 -34.14
C SER A 177 9.01 -7.27 -34.16
N ASP A 178 8.33 -8.05 -35.00
CA ASP A 178 6.92 -7.86 -35.29
C ASP A 178 6.06 -9.03 -34.79
N SER A 179 5.18 -8.76 -33.82
CA SER A 179 3.94 -9.51 -33.52
C SER A 179 4.01 -11.02 -33.23
N GLY A 180 5.20 -11.64 -33.25
CA GLY A 180 5.35 -13.10 -33.23
C GLY A 180 4.74 -13.75 -31.99
N LEU A 181 4.97 -13.16 -30.81
CA LEU A 181 4.44 -13.64 -29.53
C LEU A 181 2.92 -13.49 -29.42
N GLN A 182 2.33 -12.46 -30.02
CA GLN A 182 0.87 -12.23 -30.01
C GLN A 182 0.13 -13.33 -30.80
N LYS A 183 0.76 -13.90 -31.84
CA LYS A 183 0.19 -15.00 -32.63
C LYS A 183 0.09 -16.31 -31.84
N TYR A 184 1.00 -16.52 -30.88
CA TYR A 184 1.01 -17.73 -30.05
C TYR A 184 0.07 -17.64 -28.84
N ALA A 185 -0.27 -16.43 -28.38
CA ALA A 185 -1.19 -16.22 -27.26
C ALA A 185 -2.54 -16.99 -27.38
N PRO A 186 -3.32 -16.88 -28.47
CA PRO A 186 -4.60 -17.59 -28.59
C PRO A 186 -4.43 -19.12 -28.70
N ILE A 187 -3.33 -19.59 -29.30
CA ILE A 187 -2.96 -21.01 -29.37
C ILE A 187 -2.73 -21.56 -27.96
N LEU A 188 -1.94 -20.83 -27.17
CA LEU A 188 -1.57 -21.21 -25.81
C LEU A 188 -2.77 -21.16 -24.86
N GLU A 189 -3.65 -20.17 -25.02
CA GLU A 189 -4.91 -20.09 -24.27
C GLU A 189 -5.78 -21.33 -24.55
N ARG A 190 -5.97 -21.70 -25.82
CA ARG A 190 -6.72 -22.91 -26.20
C ARG A 190 -6.09 -24.18 -25.63
N LEU A 191 -4.77 -24.32 -25.70
CA LEU A 191 -4.05 -25.47 -25.11
C LEU A 191 -4.25 -25.56 -23.59
N ARG A 192 -4.21 -24.42 -22.88
CA ARG A 192 -4.46 -24.38 -21.43
C ARG A 192 -5.88 -24.78 -21.07
N THR A 193 -6.87 -24.42 -21.88
CA THR A 193 -8.28 -24.84 -21.66
C THR A 193 -8.51 -26.33 -21.89
N PHE A 194 -7.70 -26.98 -22.72
CA PHE A 194 -7.79 -28.40 -23.01
C PHE A 194 -7.21 -29.27 -21.87
N ASP A 195 -5.96 -29.00 -21.47
CA ASP A 195 -5.34 -29.65 -20.30
C ASP A 195 -4.51 -28.63 -19.51
N THR A 196 -5.17 -28.00 -18.54
CA THR A 196 -4.55 -26.98 -17.68
C THR A 196 -3.36 -27.54 -16.89
N LYS A 197 -3.43 -28.80 -16.43
CA LYS A 197 -2.39 -29.38 -15.58
C LYS A 197 -1.13 -29.67 -16.38
N GLN A 198 -1.27 -30.32 -17.54
CA GLN A 198 -0.12 -30.61 -18.40
C GLN A 198 0.49 -29.32 -18.95
N PHE A 199 -0.35 -28.35 -19.31
CA PHE A 199 0.10 -27.04 -19.76
C PHE A 199 0.94 -26.32 -18.69
N ASP A 200 0.42 -26.20 -17.47
CA ASP A 200 1.10 -25.50 -16.37
C ASP A 200 2.41 -26.22 -15.97
N ASN A 201 2.46 -27.56 -16.05
CA ASN A 201 3.66 -28.37 -15.83
C ASN A 201 4.77 -28.11 -16.86
N LEU A 202 4.42 -27.76 -18.10
CA LEU A 202 5.38 -27.42 -19.15
C LEU A 202 5.77 -25.93 -19.11
N LEU A 203 4.83 -25.06 -18.78
CA LEU A 203 5.03 -23.62 -18.74
C LEU A 203 5.93 -23.20 -17.58
N THR A 204 5.75 -23.77 -16.39
CA THR A 204 6.50 -23.35 -15.19
C THR A 204 8.02 -23.51 -15.35
N PRO A 205 8.56 -24.68 -15.79
CA PRO A 205 9.99 -24.82 -16.04
C PRO A 205 10.48 -23.89 -17.17
N TRP A 206 9.66 -23.68 -18.20
CA TRP A 206 10.01 -22.78 -19.30
C TRP A 206 10.14 -21.32 -18.83
N VAL A 207 9.25 -20.85 -17.95
CA VAL A 207 9.32 -19.50 -17.36
C VAL A 207 10.59 -19.36 -16.50
N GLU A 208 10.90 -20.34 -15.65
CA GLU A 208 12.12 -20.32 -14.84
C GLU A 208 13.39 -20.25 -15.70
N GLN A 209 13.45 -21.07 -16.76
CA GLN A 209 14.57 -21.06 -17.71
C GLN A 209 14.64 -19.74 -18.49
N THR A 210 13.50 -19.21 -18.91
CA THR A 210 13.42 -17.94 -19.63
C THR A 210 13.96 -16.80 -18.79
N ILE A 211 13.54 -16.69 -17.52
CA ILE A 211 14.01 -15.64 -16.60
C ILE A 211 15.55 -15.63 -16.49
N LEU A 212 16.17 -16.81 -16.47
CA LEU A 212 17.63 -17.00 -16.35
C LEU A 212 18.40 -16.80 -17.67
N LYS A 213 17.76 -16.85 -18.84
CA LYS A 213 18.44 -16.68 -20.13
C LYS A 213 18.97 -15.25 -20.27
N SER A 214 20.22 -15.13 -20.73
CA SER A 214 20.85 -13.84 -21.02
C SER A 214 20.49 -13.28 -22.39
N ASP A 215 20.30 -14.15 -23.39
CA ASP A 215 19.96 -13.79 -24.78
C ASP A 215 18.43 -13.70 -24.99
N ARG A 216 17.79 -12.78 -24.26
CA ARG A 216 16.35 -12.53 -24.40
C ARG A 216 16.01 -11.05 -24.29
N PRO A 217 14.89 -10.60 -24.90
CA PRO A 217 14.29 -9.30 -24.64
C PRO A 217 13.83 -9.16 -23.17
N ASP A 218 13.45 -7.94 -22.80
CA ASP A 218 12.90 -7.61 -21.49
C ASP A 218 11.69 -8.50 -21.11
N LEU A 219 11.53 -8.80 -19.81
CA LEU A 219 10.44 -9.67 -19.34
C LEU A 219 9.06 -9.11 -19.70
N GLY A 220 8.89 -7.79 -19.78
CA GLY A 220 7.64 -7.19 -20.23
C GLY A 220 7.30 -7.53 -21.68
N HIS A 221 8.31 -7.65 -22.54
CA HIS A 221 8.15 -7.99 -23.95
C HIS A 221 7.83 -9.47 -24.14
N VAL A 222 8.45 -10.34 -23.33
CA VAL A 222 8.31 -11.79 -23.46
C VAL A 222 7.07 -12.31 -22.71
N LEU A 223 6.89 -11.90 -21.46
CA LEU A 223 5.85 -12.42 -20.58
C LEU A 223 4.57 -11.56 -20.58
N GLY A 224 4.65 -10.28 -20.91
CA GLY A 224 3.50 -9.37 -20.94
C GLY A 224 2.34 -9.89 -21.80
N PRO A 225 2.57 -10.28 -23.07
CA PRO A 225 1.53 -10.84 -23.94
C PRO A 225 0.91 -12.13 -23.37
N LEU A 226 1.73 -13.02 -22.83
CA LEU A 226 1.27 -14.29 -22.23
C LEU A 226 0.43 -14.05 -20.97
N ILE A 227 0.79 -13.03 -20.18
CA ILE A 227 0.03 -12.63 -19.00
C ILE A 227 -1.29 -11.99 -19.42
N SER A 228 -1.30 -11.10 -20.42
CA SER A 228 -2.53 -10.48 -20.94
C SER A 228 -3.53 -11.54 -21.42
N ALA A 229 -3.05 -12.50 -22.21
CA ALA A 229 -3.86 -13.56 -22.80
C ALA A 229 -4.34 -14.62 -21.80
N GLY A 230 -3.85 -14.62 -20.55
CA GLY A 230 -4.25 -15.64 -19.57
C GLY A 230 -3.51 -16.97 -19.64
N CYS A 231 -2.48 -17.07 -20.48
CA CYS A 231 -1.59 -18.21 -20.51
C CYS A 231 -0.71 -18.27 -19.25
N LEU A 232 -0.36 -17.12 -18.67
CA LEU A 232 0.53 -17.03 -17.51
C LEU A 232 -0.05 -16.10 -16.43
N SER A 233 0.22 -16.38 -15.16
CA SER A 233 -0.17 -15.51 -14.05
C SER A 233 1.02 -14.72 -13.50
N PHE A 234 0.78 -13.50 -13.02
CA PHE A 234 1.81 -12.72 -12.32
C PHE A 234 2.37 -13.44 -11.09
N LYS A 235 1.53 -14.20 -10.39
CA LYS A 235 1.92 -15.01 -9.23
C LYS A 235 3.02 -16.01 -9.59
N ASP A 236 2.87 -16.73 -10.70
CA ASP A 236 3.84 -17.73 -11.15
C ASP A 236 5.16 -17.07 -11.56
N VAL A 237 5.07 -15.94 -12.27
CA VAL A 237 6.24 -15.14 -12.68
C VAL A 237 6.99 -14.59 -11.48
N LEU A 238 6.28 -14.02 -10.50
CA LEU A 238 6.87 -13.47 -9.28
C LEU A 238 7.54 -14.56 -8.44
N LYS A 239 6.88 -15.73 -8.30
CA LYS A 239 7.45 -16.88 -7.59
C LYS A 239 8.72 -17.40 -8.27
N ALA A 240 8.69 -17.53 -9.60
CA ALA A 240 9.86 -17.92 -10.39
C ALA A 240 10.97 -16.88 -10.27
N SER A 241 10.64 -15.59 -10.32
CA SER A 241 11.58 -14.48 -10.17
C SER A 241 12.29 -14.47 -8.82
N VAL A 242 11.54 -14.62 -7.71
CA VAL A 242 12.12 -14.71 -6.36
C VAL A 242 13.06 -15.92 -6.26
N SER A 243 12.62 -17.07 -6.77
CA SER A 243 13.41 -18.31 -6.71
C SER A 243 14.69 -18.22 -7.54
N SER A 244 14.62 -17.66 -8.75
CA SER A 244 15.76 -17.48 -9.64
C SER A 244 16.71 -16.39 -9.16
N ALA A 245 16.19 -15.29 -8.59
CA ALA A 245 17.00 -14.25 -7.97
C ALA A 245 17.77 -14.80 -6.76
N GLN A 246 17.13 -15.61 -5.91
CA GLN A 246 17.82 -16.25 -4.77
C GLN A 246 18.91 -17.22 -5.24
N LYS A 247 18.61 -18.10 -6.20
CA LYS A 247 19.59 -19.06 -6.75
C LYS A 247 20.83 -18.35 -7.34
N THR A 248 20.61 -17.29 -8.11
CA THR A 248 21.72 -16.52 -8.73
C THR A 248 22.52 -15.75 -7.69
N ARG A 249 21.87 -15.22 -6.66
CA ARG A 249 22.52 -14.58 -5.51
C ARG A 249 23.40 -15.55 -4.73
N ASP A 250 22.88 -16.75 -4.44
CA ASP A 250 23.64 -17.78 -3.72
C ASP A 250 24.86 -18.26 -4.52
N ASN A 251 24.77 -18.21 -5.86
CA ASN A 251 25.88 -18.49 -6.77
C ASN A 251 26.86 -17.30 -6.94
N GLY A 252 26.58 -16.13 -6.36
CA GLY A 252 27.40 -14.93 -6.46
C GLY A 252 27.25 -14.15 -7.78
N ASP A 253 26.27 -14.48 -8.62
CA ASP A 253 26.02 -13.83 -9.91
C ASP A 253 25.16 -12.57 -9.77
N LYS A 254 25.77 -11.53 -9.18
CA LYS A 254 25.14 -10.22 -8.98
C LYS A 254 24.48 -9.62 -10.23
N PRO A 255 25.12 -9.57 -11.43
CA PRO A 255 24.51 -8.91 -12.58
C PRO A 255 23.23 -9.62 -13.04
N THR A 256 23.21 -10.96 -13.02
CA THR A 256 21.98 -11.71 -13.37
C THR A 256 20.90 -11.52 -12.32
N THR A 257 21.23 -11.53 -11.03
CA THR A 257 20.24 -11.27 -9.97
C THR A 257 19.65 -9.87 -10.07
N SER A 258 20.49 -8.86 -10.30
CA SER A 258 20.10 -7.47 -10.55
C SER A 258 19.11 -7.40 -11.70
N ARG A 259 19.46 -7.94 -12.87
CA ARG A 259 18.60 -7.98 -14.05
C ARG A 259 17.24 -8.61 -13.77
N ILE A 260 17.21 -9.78 -13.12
CA ILE A 260 15.96 -10.47 -12.77
C ILE A 260 15.10 -9.58 -11.86
N ALA A 261 15.70 -8.99 -10.83
CA ALA A 261 14.96 -8.15 -9.89
C ALA A 261 14.34 -6.93 -10.59
N PHE A 262 15.11 -6.22 -11.43
CA PHE A 262 14.65 -5.00 -12.09
C PHE A 262 13.64 -5.24 -13.19
N GLU A 263 13.84 -6.25 -14.05
CA GLU A 263 12.87 -6.58 -15.09
C GLU A 263 11.54 -7.06 -14.48
N SER A 264 11.58 -7.86 -13.40
CA SER A 264 10.37 -8.31 -12.71
C SER A 264 9.64 -7.17 -11.99
N LEU A 265 10.36 -6.23 -11.37
CA LEU A 265 9.76 -5.03 -10.78
C LEU A 265 9.17 -4.12 -11.84
N SER A 266 9.87 -3.92 -12.97
CA SER A 266 9.37 -3.12 -14.09
C SER A 266 8.09 -3.72 -14.67
N LEU A 267 8.06 -5.03 -14.86
CA LEU A 267 6.88 -5.76 -15.33
C LEU A 267 5.66 -5.60 -14.41
N VAL A 268 5.87 -5.55 -13.08
CA VAL A 268 4.78 -5.51 -12.08
C VAL A 268 4.44 -4.10 -11.58
N LEU A 269 5.32 -3.12 -11.71
CA LEU A 269 5.10 -1.76 -11.19
C LEU A 269 4.80 -0.75 -12.29
N ASN A 270 5.49 -0.81 -13.43
CA ASN A 270 5.33 0.20 -14.47
C ASN A 270 4.06 -0.02 -15.28
N ARG A 271 3.38 1.07 -15.64
CA ARG A 271 2.40 1.03 -16.74
C ARG A 271 3.19 0.80 -18.02
N TYR A 272 2.81 -0.20 -18.80
CA TYR A 272 3.50 -0.51 -20.04
C TYR A 272 3.34 0.69 -20.98
N LEU A 273 4.45 1.31 -21.35
CA LEU A 273 4.48 2.35 -22.37
C LEU A 273 4.74 1.66 -23.70
N ASP A 274 3.79 1.86 -24.58
CA ASP A 274 3.61 1.25 -25.89
C ASP A 274 4.91 1.04 -26.68
N GLY A 275 5.27 -0.22 -26.90
CA GLY A 275 6.33 -0.64 -27.83
C GLY A 275 5.78 -1.23 -29.13
N GLY A 276 4.48 -1.10 -29.41
CA GLY A 276 3.83 -1.71 -30.59
C GLY A 276 3.67 -3.23 -30.55
N ILE A 277 3.96 -3.87 -29.41
CA ILE A 277 3.95 -5.34 -29.26
C ILE A 277 2.56 -5.87 -28.90
N MET A 278 1.73 -5.04 -28.28
CA MET A 278 0.42 -5.41 -27.76
C MET A 278 -0.64 -4.43 -28.26
N SER A 279 -1.87 -4.92 -28.47
CA SER A 279 -3.00 -4.04 -28.72
C SER A 279 -3.31 -3.16 -27.51
N VAL A 280 -4.08 -2.10 -27.71
CA VAL A 280 -4.51 -1.21 -26.61
C VAL A 280 -5.33 -1.98 -25.58
N GLU A 281 -6.19 -2.91 -26.02
CA GLU A 281 -6.99 -3.77 -25.15
C GLU A 281 -6.14 -4.77 -24.37
N ASP A 282 -5.13 -5.38 -25.01
CA ASP A 282 -4.21 -6.31 -24.34
C ASP A 282 -3.35 -5.59 -23.30
N ALA A 283 -2.82 -4.41 -23.63
CA ALA A 283 -2.06 -3.60 -22.70
C ALA A 283 -2.91 -3.19 -21.48
N TYR A 284 -4.19 -2.90 -21.71
CA TYR A 284 -5.13 -2.58 -20.64
C TYR A 284 -5.45 -3.80 -19.76
N THR A 285 -5.67 -4.97 -20.36
CA THR A 285 -5.87 -6.24 -19.65
C THR A 285 -4.66 -6.60 -18.79
N LEU A 286 -3.45 -6.40 -19.31
CA LEU A 286 -2.21 -6.55 -18.55
C LEU A 286 -2.18 -5.62 -17.34
N ASN A 287 -2.59 -4.36 -17.49
CA ASN A 287 -2.66 -3.39 -16.39
C ASN A 287 -3.65 -3.83 -15.29
N ILE A 288 -4.81 -4.38 -15.65
CA ILE A 288 -5.78 -4.93 -14.68
C ILE A 288 -5.15 -6.08 -13.89
N ARG A 289 -4.53 -7.04 -14.58
CA ARG A 289 -3.87 -8.18 -13.94
C ARG A 289 -2.74 -7.72 -13.03
N ARG A 290 -2.03 -6.66 -13.41
CA ARG A 290 -0.98 -6.04 -12.60
C ARG A 290 -1.52 -5.47 -11.30
N THR A 291 -2.57 -4.65 -11.34
CA THR A 291 -3.16 -4.07 -10.12
C THR A 291 -3.72 -5.15 -9.20
N GLN A 292 -4.28 -6.22 -9.76
CA GLN A 292 -4.69 -7.39 -8.98
C GLN A 292 -3.50 -8.09 -8.32
N ALA A 293 -2.41 -8.32 -9.04
CA ALA A 293 -1.19 -8.92 -8.50
C ALA A 293 -0.54 -8.05 -7.41
N GLN A 294 -0.51 -6.74 -7.60
CA GLN A 294 -0.04 -5.78 -6.59
C GLN A 294 -0.83 -5.89 -5.27
N SER A 295 -2.12 -6.23 -5.32
CA SER A 295 -2.91 -6.47 -4.10
C SER A 295 -2.71 -7.87 -3.50
N LYS A 296 -2.64 -8.92 -4.32
CA LYS A 296 -2.66 -10.33 -3.87
C LYS A 296 -1.28 -10.92 -3.58
N ASP A 297 -0.27 -10.52 -4.35
CA ASP A 297 1.08 -11.11 -4.33
C ASP A 297 2.14 -10.10 -3.86
N HIS A 298 1.73 -9.11 -3.05
CA HIS A 298 2.57 -8.00 -2.58
C HIS A 298 3.85 -8.46 -1.86
N LEU A 299 3.81 -9.59 -1.13
CA LEU A 299 4.97 -10.13 -0.42
C LEU A 299 6.11 -10.50 -1.39
N ALA A 300 5.79 -11.09 -2.54
CA ALA A 300 6.79 -11.44 -3.54
C ALA A 300 7.40 -10.17 -4.15
N ILE A 301 6.59 -9.14 -4.40
CA ILE A 301 7.04 -7.85 -4.91
C ILE A 301 8.00 -7.18 -3.92
N LEU A 302 7.67 -7.17 -2.62
CA LEU A 302 8.56 -6.62 -1.58
C LEU A 302 9.89 -7.37 -1.50
N LYS A 303 9.89 -8.70 -1.62
CA LYS A 303 11.12 -9.51 -1.62
C LYS A 303 12.01 -9.21 -2.81
N ILE A 304 11.43 -9.04 -4.00
CA ILE A 304 12.19 -8.66 -5.20
C ILE A 304 12.72 -7.23 -5.05
N ALA A 305 11.90 -6.28 -4.59
CA ALA A 305 12.31 -4.88 -4.36
C ALA A 305 13.46 -4.77 -3.35
N ARG A 306 13.37 -5.54 -2.25
CA ARG A 306 14.45 -5.66 -1.27
C ARG A 306 15.72 -6.22 -1.90
N THR A 307 15.61 -7.30 -2.68
CA THR A 307 16.75 -7.91 -3.37
C THR A 307 17.42 -6.94 -4.34
N ALA A 308 16.63 -6.16 -5.08
CA ALA A 308 17.11 -5.10 -5.96
C ALA A 308 17.93 -4.05 -5.21
N ILE A 309 17.47 -3.59 -4.04
CA ILE A 309 18.20 -2.59 -3.21
C ILE A 309 19.45 -3.20 -2.58
N GLU A 310 19.41 -4.47 -2.16
CA GLU A 310 20.57 -5.14 -1.55
C GLU A 310 21.71 -5.40 -2.55
N ILE A 311 21.42 -5.38 -3.85
CA ILE A 311 22.38 -5.66 -4.93
C ILE A 311 22.77 -4.39 -5.69
N SER A 312 22.04 -3.28 -5.49
CA SER A 312 22.38 -2.00 -6.11
C SER A 312 23.74 -1.53 -5.63
N GLU A 313 24.57 -1.06 -6.57
CA GLU A 313 25.87 -0.48 -6.26
C GLU A 313 25.77 1.05 -6.25
N PRO A 314 26.53 1.75 -5.41
CA PRO A 314 26.55 3.21 -5.40
C PRO A 314 27.14 3.72 -6.73
N SER A 315 26.28 4.14 -7.66
CA SER A 315 26.73 4.81 -8.87
C SER A 315 27.23 6.22 -8.54
N VAL A 316 28.30 6.64 -9.22
CA VAL A 316 28.84 8.01 -9.14
C VAL A 316 27.97 8.97 -9.97
N ASP A 317 27.23 8.45 -10.94
CA ASP A 317 26.29 9.18 -11.78
C ASP A 317 24.85 8.98 -11.27
N ASN A 318 24.11 10.08 -11.09
CA ASN A 318 22.70 10.13 -10.65
C ASN A 318 21.70 9.43 -11.61
N ASP A 319 22.21 8.82 -12.69
CA ASP A 319 21.45 8.21 -13.78
C ASP A 319 21.20 6.72 -13.60
N ASP A 320 21.47 6.15 -12.42
CA ASP A 320 21.14 4.75 -12.16
C ASP A 320 19.61 4.58 -12.18
N VAL A 321 19.12 4.13 -13.33
CA VAL A 321 17.70 3.89 -13.66
C VAL A 321 17.04 3.06 -12.56
N THR A 322 17.81 2.18 -11.93
CA THR A 322 17.52 1.37 -10.74
C THR A 322 17.03 2.17 -9.53
N ILE A 323 17.83 3.14 -9.08
CA ILE A 323 17.54 3.98 -7.91
C ILE A 323 16.42 4.96 -8.27
N ASN A 324 16.42 5.46 -9.50
CA ASN A 324 15.35 6.34 -9.96
C ASN A 324 14.00 5.61 -10.01
N LEU A 325 13.95 4.35 -10.44
CA LEU A 325 12.71 3.57 -10.48
C LEU A 325 12.15 3.25 -9.09
N LEU A 326 13.01 2.88 -8.12
CA LEU A 326 12.57 2.46 -6.79
C LEU A 326 12.53 3.60 -5.77
N CYS A 327 13.54 4.46 -5.74
CA CYS A 327 13.63 5.53 -4.74
C CYS A 327 12.90 6.81 -5.17
N GLN A 328 12.81 7.08 -6.47
CA GLN A 328 12.17 8.30 -7.01
C GLN A 328 10.91 8.00 -7.83
N GLY A 329 10.64 6.73 -8.14
CA GLY A 329 9.57 6.33 -9.04
C GLY A 329 8.20 6.42 -8.39
N ASP A 330 7.32 7.16 -9.03
CA ASP A 330 5.95 7.35 -8.60
C ASP A 330 5.14 6.03 -8.54
N ALA A 331 5.47 5.06 -9.40
CA ALA A 331 4.78 3.77 -9.45
C ALA A 331 5.03 2.94 -8.18
N PHE A 332 6.29 2.79 -7.78
CA PHE A 332 6.65 2.08 -6.56
C PHE A 332 6.16 2.83 -5.31
N ARG A 333 6.25 4.16 -5.32
CA ARG A 333 5.69 5.00 -4.25
C ARG A 333 4.19 4.76 -4.05
N ARG A 334 3.38 4.81 -5.11
CA ARG A 334 1.93 4.56 -5.02
C ARG A 334 1.62 3.13 -4.56
N PHE A 335 2.41 2.15 -5.00
CA PHE A 335 2.30 0.77 -4.55
C PHE A 335 2.55 0.65 -3.03
N LEU A 336 3.68 1.19 -2.54
CA LEU A 336 4.00 1.18 -1.11
C LEU A 336 2.99 1.98 -0.28
N GLN A 337 2.51 3.13 -0.77
CA GLN A 337 1.50 3.92 -0.06
C GLN A 337 0.23 3.11 0.18
N ARG A 338 -0.26 2.43 -0.85
CA ARG A 338 -1.43 1.55 -0.73
C ARG A 338 -1.16 0.40 0.24
N LEU A 339 0.01 -0.23 0.12
CA LEU A 339 0.36 -1.39 0.92
C LEU A 339 0.55 -1.06 2.41
N VAL A 340 1.15 0.09 2.74
CA VAL A 340 1.29 0.53 4.14
C VAL A 340 -0.07 0.80 4.79
N LEU A 341 -1.06 1.26 4.01
CA LEU A 341 -2.41 1.51 4.50
C LEU A 341 -3.22 0.22 4.71
N THR A 342 -2.92 -0.85 3.98
CA THR A 342 -3.66 -2.13 4.06
C THR A 342 -2.94 -3.20 4.88
N GLU A 343 -1.62 -3.29 4.76
CA GLU A 343 -0.76 -4.38 5.25
C GLU A 343 0.52 -3.81 5.92
N PHE A 344 0.34 -2.94 6.93
CA PHE A 344 1.43 -2.23 7.62
C PHE A 344 2.53 -3.16 8.12
N ASP A 345 2.16 -4.22 8.85
CA ASP A 345 3.11 -5.14 9.49
C ASP A 345 3.93 -5.89 8.44
N CYS A 346 3.33 -6.27 7.31
CA CYS A 346 4.03 -6.92 6.20
C CYS A 346 5.14 -6.01 5.64
N VAL A 347 4.85 -4.73 5.40
CA VAL A 347 5.86 -3.76 4.91
C VAL A 347 6.96 -3.56 5.94
N LEU A 348 6.59 -3.46 7.23
CA LEU A 348 7.55 -3.26 8.29
C LEU A 348 8.51 -4.46 8.43
N GLU A 349 8.00 -5.68 8.48
CA GLU A 349 8.79 -6.88 8.78
C GLU A 349 9.60 -7.39 7.58
N GLU A 350 9.02 -7.38 6.37
CA GLU A 350 9.64 -8.00 5.20
C GLU A 350 10.51 -7.03 4.40
N PHE A 351 10.22 -5.72 4.50
CA PHE A 351 10.90 -4.69 3.71
C PHE A 351 11.72 -3.72 4.57
N VAL A 352 11.09 -3.00 5.50
CA VAL A 352 11.77 -1.90 6.23
C VAL A 352 12.77 -2.41 7.26
N THR A 353 12.38 -3.35 8.12
CA THR A 353 13.24 -3.86 9.20
C THR A 353 14.53 -4.52 8.68
N PRO A 354 14.50 -5.38 7.65
CA PRO A 354 15.71 -6.00 7.12
C PRO A 354 16.66 -4.98 6.47
N LEU A 355 16.12 -4.00 5.73
CA LEU A 355 16.93 -2.95 5.11
C LEU A 355 17.52 -1.99 6.15
N ALA A 356 16.77 -1.67 7.21
CA ALA A 356 17.24 -0.81 8.30
C ALA A 356 18.39 -1.46 9.08
N LYS A 357 18.35 -2.78 9.29
CA LYS A 357 19.41 -3.54 9.99
C LYS A 357 20.68 -3.76 9.15
N SER A 358 20.69 -3.34 7.88
CA SER A 358 21.87 -3.48 7.03
C SER A 358 23.03 -2.63 7.55
N GLN A 359 24.26 -3.13 7.41
CA GLN A 359 25.48 -2.37 7.71
C GLN A 359 25.91 -1.49 6.53
N ASP A 360 25.31 -1.67 5.35
CA ASP A 360 25.66 -0.93 4.14
C ASP A 360 24.97 0.45 4.13
N LEU A 361 25.80 1.51 4.12
CA LEU A 361 25.36 2.90 4.07
C LEU A 361 24.53 3.22 2.81
N HIS A 362 24.83 2.57 1.69
CA HIS A 362 24.08 2.74 0.45
C HIS A 362 22.64 2.25 0.61
N ILE A 363 22.46 1.05 1.17
CA ILE A 363 21.14 0.45 1.43
C ILE A 363 20.31 1.34 2.36
N ILE A 364 20.91 1.83 3.45
CA ILE A 364 20.25 2.75 4.39
C ILE A 364 19.85 4.06 3.68
N THR A 365 20.67 4.55 2.75
CA THR A 365 20.39 5.78 1.99
C THR A 365 19.22 5.58 1.01
N CYS A 366 19.17 4.44 0.32
CA CYS A 366 18.05 4.07 -0.54
C CYS A 366 16.74 3.93 0.26
N LEU A 367 16.77 3.22 1.40
CA LEU A 367 15.62 3.11 2.29
C LEU A 367 15.13 4.50 2.75
N ARG A 368 16.05 5.38 3.09
CA ARG A 368 15.74 6.76 3.50
C ARG A 368 15.09 7.56 2.37
N ALA A 369 15.58 7.43 1.15
CA ALA A 369 15.00 8.09 -0.02
C ALA A 369 13.56 7.63 -0.26
N ILE A 370 13.31 6.32 -0.16
CA ILE A 370 11.96 5.73 -0.29
C ILE A 370 11.01 6.27 0.79
N LEU A 371 11.41 6.20 2.08
CA LEU A 371 10.60 6.69 3.19
C LEU A 371 10.33 8.20 3.11
N ARG A 372 11.31 8.97 2.65
CA ARG A 372 11.16 10.41 2.39
C ARG A 372 10.15 10.67 1.27
N GLY A 373 10.19 9.88 0.21
CA GLY A 373 9.21 9.91 -0.87
C GLY A 373 7.79 9.64 -0.36
N LEU A 374 7.61 8.64 0.51
CA LEU A 374 6.29 8.33 1.10
C LEU A 374 5.70 9.51 1.88
N LEU A 375 6.53 10.24 2.60
CA LEU A 375 6.15 11.44 3.37
C LEU A 375 6.05 12.73 2.53
N ASP A 376 6.29 12.65 1.21
CA ASP A 376 6.30 13.77 0.26
C ASP A 376 7.16 14.96 0.71
N LEU A 377 8.28 14.67 1.38
CA LEU A 377 9.25 15.66 1.85
C LEU A 377 10.09 16.19 0.67
N LYS A 378 9.44 16.73 -0.36
CA LYS A 378 10.08 17.34 -1.52
C LYS A 378 10.73 18.65 -1.08
N THR A 379 12.06 18.68 -1.09
CA THR A 379 12.93 19.88 -1.23
C THR A 379 13.33 20.76 -0.04
N THR A 380 12.83 20.63 1.19
CA THR A 380 13.23 21.59 2.26
C THR A 380 14.49 21.24 3.06
N THR A 381 15.09 20.05 2.90
CA THR A 381 16.21 19.61 3.76
C THR A 381 17.32 18.83 3.04
N THR A 382 17.74 19.22 1.84
CA THR A 382 18.91 18.60 1.17
C THR A 382 20.25 19.10 1.73
N GLY A 383 20.34 19.30 3.05
CA GLY A 383 21.56 19.76 3.73
C GLY A 383 22.28 18.62 4.46
N PRO A 384 23.58 18.77 4.79
CA PRO A 384 24.31 17.83 5.64
C PRO A 384 23.69 17.66 7.04
N GLU A 385 22.83 18.60 7.46
CA GLU A 385 22.07 18.55 8.72
C GLU A 385 20.96 17.47 8.73
N ASP A 386 20.56 17.00 7.56
CA ASP A 386 19.61 15.91 7.39
C ASP A 386 20.21 14.54 7.76
N LEU A 387 21.52 14.48 8.07
CA LEU A 387 22.20 13.29 8.59
C LEU A 387 21.90 13.04 10.08
N VAL A 388 21.46 14.05 10.83
CA VAL A 388 21.23 13.93 12.27
C VAL A 388 19.87 13.29 12.54
N VAL A 389 19.88 12.14 13.21
CA VAL A 389 18.67 11.37 13.58
C VAL A 389 17.68 12.24 14.37
N ALA A 390 18.17 13.06 15.29
CA ALA A 390 17.35 13.98 16.10
C ALA A 390 16.49 14.92 15.25
N ARG A 391 17.07 15.54 14.22
CA ARG A 391 16.33 16.49 13.37
C ARG A 391 15.26 15.79 12.53
N ARG A 392 15.52 14.55 12.10
CA ARG A 392 14.53 13.76 11.35
C ARG A 392 13.30 13.42 12.19
N ILE A 393 13.49 13.07 13.46
CA ILE A 393 12.37 12.81 14.38
C ILE A 393 11.46 14.04 14.45
N GLU A 394 12.04 15.23 14.62
CA GLU A 394 11.28 16.49 14.65
C GLU A 394 10.52 16.75 13.33
N VAL A 395 11.16 16.53 12.19
CA VAL A 395 10.52 16.71 10.87
C VAL A 395 9.36 15.72 10.67
N ILE A 396 9.54 14.46 11.05
CA ILE A 396 8.49 13.43 10.92
C ILE A 396 7.27 13.78 11.79
N PHE A 397 7.49 14.27 13.02
CA PHE A 397 6.40 14.74 13.88
C PHE A 397 5.74 16.01 13.33
N GLY A 398 6.51 16.89 12.68
CA GLY A 398 5.96 18.10 12.03
C GLY A 398 4.99 17.81 10.89
N VAL A 399 5.16 16.70 10.18
CA VAL A 399 4.29 16.26 9.06
C VAL A 399 3.19 15.29 9.55
N ALA A 400 3.18 14.92 10.83
CA ALA A 400 2.20 13.99 11.38
C ALA A 400 0.77 14.55 11.35
N SER A 401 -0.11 13.83 10.68
CA SER A 401 -1.55 14.05 10.56
C SER A 401 -2.25 12.69 10.60
N ASP A 402 -3.58 12.66 10.72
CA ASP A 402 -4.31 11.38 10.69
C ASP A 402 -4.11 10.60 9.37
N LEU A 403 -3.84 11.28 8.26
CA LEU A 403 -3.60 10.67 6.95
C LEU A 403 -2.14 10.22 6.75
N THR A 404 -1.19 10.90 7.40
CA THR A 404 0.24 10.60 7.27
C THR A 404 0.77 9.67 8.36
N LEU A 405 -0.05 9.40 9.39
CA LEU A 405 0.32 8.64 10.58
C LEU A 405 1.00 7.29 10.27
N PRO A 406 0.46 6.40 9.41
CA PRO A 406 1.10 5.11 9.13
C PRO A 406 2.50 5.28 8.52
N PHE A 407 2.71 6.29 7.68
CA PHE A 407 4.02 6.56 7.08
C PHE A 407 5.01 7.12 8.10
N CYS A 408 4.55 7.99 9.01
CA CYS A 408 5.36 8.50 10.12
C CYS A 408 5.80 7.37 11.05
N GLN A 409 4.89 6.46 11.40
CA GLN A 409 5.18 5.29 12.24
C GLN A 409 6.22 4.37 11.58
N LEU A 410 6.07 4.10 10.28
CA LEU A 410 7.03 3.31 9.51
C LEU A 410 8.43 3.94 9.49
N ALA A 411 8.50 5.26 9.26
CA ALA A 411 9.76 5.99 9.23
C ALA A 411 10.46 5.99 10.60
N LEU A 412 9.74 6.23 11.68
CA LEU A 412 10.31 6.21 13.03
C LEU A 412 10.75 4.80 13.46
N ARG A 413 9.98 3.77 13.11
CA ARG A 413 10.38 2.36 13.30
C ARG A 413 11.68 2.01 12.57
N SER A 414 11.89 2.56 11.37
CA SER A 414 13.14 2.35 10.63
C SER A 414 14.35 2.95 11.34
N LEU A 415 14.19 4.12 11.98
CA LEU A 415 15.26 4.76 12.75
C LEU A 415 15.62 3.92 13.98
N SER A 416 14.62 3.37 14.68
CA SER A 416 14.86 2.48 15.82
C SER A 416 15.46 1.13 15.43
N ALA A 417 15.17 0.61 14.23
CA ALA A 417 15.67 -0.69 13.77
C ALA A 417 17.12 -0.65 13.23
N SER A 418 17.61 0.54 12.87
CA SER A 418 18.97 0.73 12.35
C SER A 418 20.07 0.56 13.40
N GLU A 419 19.72 0.48 14.67
CA GLU A 419 20.64 0.46 15.81
C GLU A 419 20.61 -0.92 16.48
N ALA A 420 21.44 -1.84 15.99
CA ALA A 420 21.86 -3.01 16.76
C ALA A 420 23.14 -2.66 17.55
N PRO A 421 23.34 -3.22 18.77
CA PRO A 421 24.27 -2.68 19.76
C PRO A 421 25.71 -2.98 19.35
N SER A 422 26.43 -1.94 18.95
CA SER A 422 27.88 -1.98 18.83
C SER A 422 28.50 -0.67 19.32
N SER A 423 29.08 -0.77 20.53
CA SER A 423 30.13 0.05 21.13
C SER A 423 29.72 1.31 21.91
N SER A 424 30.56 1.60 22.92
CA SER A 424 30.43 2.51 24.06
C SER A 424 30.06 3.99 23.82
N THR A 425 29.73 4.37 22.59
CA THR A 425 29.25 5.72 22.22
C THR A 425 27.71 5.83 22.22
N GLU A 426 27.01 4.69 22.37
CA GLU A 426 25.55 4.56 22.37
C GLU A 426 24.84 5.43 23.41
N ALA A 427 25.37 5.53 24.63
CA ALA A 427 24.69 6.25 25.71
C ALA A 427 24.42 7.73 25.39
N ALA A 428 25.33 8.38 24.65
CA ALA A 428 25.21 9.78 24.23
C ALA A 428 24.27 9.95 23.01
N ALA A 429 24.30 8.98 22.08
CA ALA A 429 23.40 8.97 20.92
C ALA A 429 21.95 8.72 21.36
N ASP A 430 21.73 7.78 22.27
CA ASP A 430 20.43 7.49 22.86
C ASP A 430 19.87 8.69 23.65
N THR A 431 20.70 9.41 24.41
CA THR A 431 20.24 10.64 25.07
C THR A 431 19.84 11.71 24.05
N SER A 432 20.64 11.93 23.00
CA SER A 432 20.31 12.92 21.96
C SER A 432 19.00 12.60 21.21
N ARG A 433 18.71 11.31 21.02
CA ARG A 433 17.50 10.81 20.37
C ARG A 433 16.28 10.96 21.26
N LEU A 434 16.42 10.60 22.54
CA LEU A 434 15.39 10.81 23.55
C LEU A 434 15.05 12.30 23.69
N GLU A 435 16.04 13.18 23.75
CA GLU A 435 15.85 14.64 23.75
C GLU A 435 15.15 15.14 22.47
N ALA A 436 15.37 14.49 21.32
CA ALA A 436 14.68 14.83 20.08
C ALA A 436 13.20 14.46 20.12
N TYR A 437 12.85 13.30 20.69
CA TYR A 437 11.45 12.93 20.93
C TYR A 437 10.77 13.90 21.90
N GLU A 438 11.47 14.32 22.96
CA GLU A 438 10.96 15.34 23.88
C GLU A 438 10.65 16.65 23.15
N ARG A 439 11.60 17.17 22.37
CA ARG A 439 11.43 18.41 21.60
C ARG A 439 10.32 18.30 20.56
N ALA A 440 10.20 17.14 19.91
CA ALA A 440 9.16 16.88 18.94
C ALA A 440 7.76 16.85 19.59
N VAL A 441 7.61 16.24 20.77
CA VAL A 441 6.35 16.24 21.54
C VAL A 441 6.01 17.64 22.04
N ASP A 442 6.99 18.39 22.58
CA ASP A 442 6.80 19.77 23.03
C ASP A 442 6.33 20.68 21.88
N ASN A 443 6.91 20.53 20.68
CA ASN A 443 6.48 21.24 19.48
C ASN A 443 5.08 20.82 19.02
N ALA A 444 4.75 19.53 19.06
CA ALA A 444 3.42 19.04 18.69
C ALA A 444 2.34 19.55 19.66
N LEU A 445 2.65 19.61 20.96
CA LEU A 445 1.79 20.20 21.98
C LEU A 445 1.59 21.71 21.79
N ALA A 446 2.65 22.44 21.45
CA ALA A 446 2.56 23.87 21.14
C ALA A 446 1.67 24.15 19.93
N ASN A 447 1.68 23.24 18.94
CA ASN A 447 0.85 23.31 17.74
C ASN A 447 -0.56 22.72 17.93
N GLY A 448 -0.89 22.20 19.12
CA GLY A 448 -2.19 21.57 19.40
C GLY A 448 -2.45 20.31 18.57
N ASN A 449 -1.41 19.64 18.08
CA ASN A 449 -1.53 18.43 17.27
C ASN A 449 -1.51 17.19 18.19
N PRO A 450 -2.60 16.42 18.33
CA PRO A 450 -2.64 15.25 19.21
C PRO A 450 -2.07 13.97 18.57
N THR A 451 -1.68 13.98 17.28
CA THR A 451 -1.28 12.77 16.54
C THR A 451 -0.09 12.03 17.15
N TRP A 452 0.79 12.72 17.87
CA TRP A 452 1.90 12.10 18.60
C TRP A 452 1.42 11.04 19.59
N THR A 453 0.23 11.18 20.17
CA THR A 453 -0.35 10.18 21.09
C THR A 453 -0.61 8.83 20.41
N LYS A 454 -0.79 8.81 19.09
CA LYS A 454 -0.94 7.59 18.29
C LYS A 454 0.42 7.05 17.78
N ILE A 455 1.44 7.91 17.74
CA ILE A 455 2.79 7.53 17.30
C ILE A 455 3.53 6.83 18.44
N ILE A 456 3.59 7.44 19.63
CA ILE A 456 4.39 6.97 20.77
C ILE A 456 4.10 5.50 21.18
N PRO A 457 2.84 5.01 21.21
CA PRO A 457 2.52 3.61 21.49
C PRO A 457 3.09 2.62 20.48
N THR A 458 3.32 3.08 19.26
CA THR A 458 3.93 2.26 18.22
C THR A 458 5.44 2.31 18.28
N LEU A 459 6.09 3.12 19.12
CA LEU A 459 7.55 3.12 19.22
C LEU A 459 8.04 2.16 20.33
N ASP A 460 9.33 2.21 20.63
CA ASP A 460 9.91 1.46 21.74
C ASP A 460 9.27 1.93 23.08
N PRO A 461 8.79 1.00 23.94
CA PRO A 461 8.24 1.35 25.26
C PRO A 461 9.19 2.20 26.13
N GLN A 462 10.51 2.16 25.90
CA GLN A 462 11.48 3.01 26.60
C GLN A 462 11.27 4.50 26.33
N ILE A 463 10.88 4.87 25.11
CA ILE A 463 10.61 6.27 24.72
C ILE A 463 9.41 6.80 25.50
N ALA A 464 8.35 6.01 25.59
CA ALA A 464 7.15 6.36 26.33
C ALA A 464 7.43 6.51 27.84
N HIS A 465 8.23 5.61 28.42
CA HIS A 465 8.64 5.69 29.82
C HIS A 465 9.47 6.94 30.11
N HIS A 466 10.38 7.31 29.20
CA HIS A 466 11.19 8.50 29.33
C HIS A 466 10.35 9.79 29.30
N LEU A 467 9.44 9.90 28.33
CA LEU A 467 8.50 11.01 28.20
C LEU A 467 7.62 11.15 29.46
N CYS A 468 7.11 10.03 29.99
CA CYS A 468 6.32 9.99 31.21
C CYS A 468 7.12 10.54 32.41
N THR A 469 8.33 10.01 32.63
CA THR A 469 9.18 10.41 33.76
C THR A 469 9.59 11.89 33.68
N ARG A 470 9.85 12.41 32.47
CA ARG A 470 10.11 13.84 32.28
C ARG A 470 8.89 14.68 32.58
N ALA A 471 7.73 14.31 32.05
CA ALA A 471 6.49 15.05 32.25
C ALA A 471 6.11 15.09 33.74
N GLU A 472 6.30 13.99 34.47
CA GLU A 472 6.16 13.93 35.94
C GLU A 472 7.07 14.97 36.63
N ARG A 473 8.38 14.96 36.34
CA ARG A 473 9.31 15.94 36.94
C ARG A 473 8.95 17.39 36.60
N SER A 474 8.57 17.64 35.35
CA SER A 474 8.17 18.98 34.89
C SER A 474 6.90 19.47 35.60
N LEU A 475 5.89 18.61 35.72
CA LEU A 475 4.66 18.90 36.46
C LEU A 475 4.96 19.26 37.92
N LEU A 476 5.74 18.43 38.61
CA LEU A 476 6.11 18.63 40.02
C LEU A 476 6.89 19.94 40.25
N SER A 477 7.74 20.33 39.30
CA SER A 477 8.48 21.59 39.34
C SER A 477 7.59 22.82 39.10
N THR A 478 6.53 22.67 38.29
CA THR A 478 5.61 23.76 37.93
C THR A 478 4.59 24.01 39.05
N ILE A 479 4.27 22.99 39.86
CA ILE A 479 3.39 23.15 41.03
C ILE A 479 4.03 24.12 42.03
N PRO A 480 3.39 25.26 42.32
CA PRO A 480 3.95 26.25 43.23
C PRO A 480 4.24 25.64 44.60
N ALA A 481 5.37 26.03 45.20
CA ALA A 481 5.60 25.77 46.60
C ALA A 481 4.64 26.67 47.39
N PHE A 482 3.51 26.11 47.83
CA PHE A 482 2.52 26.77 48.67
C PHE A 482 3.15 27.10 50.04
N LYS A 483 4.05 28.10 50.08
CA LYS A 483 4.73 28.52 51.30
C LYS A 483 3.77 29.37 52.15
N PRO A 484 3.67 29.09 53.46
CA PRO A 484 2.99 29.99 54.37
C PRO A 484 3.76 31.31 54.45
N ALA A 485 3.06 32.44 54.35
CA ALA A 485 3.65 33.76 54.49
C ALA A 485 4.12 33.96 55.95
N THR A 486 5.35 33.59 56.26
CA THR A 486 6.03 34.08 57.46
C THR A 486 6.61 35.46 57.15
N SER A 487 6.08 36.43 57.88
CA SER A 487 6.38 37.86 57.89
C SER A 487 7.85 38.26 57.80
N THR A 488 8.20 39.02 56.76
CA THR A 488 9.02 40.23 56.82
C THR A 488 8.72 41.11 55.60
N PRO A 489 8.32 42.39 55.76
CA PRO A 489 8.08 43.29 54.65
C PRO A 489 9.35 44.05 54.32
N GLU A 490 10.22 43.53 53.46
CA GLU A 490 11.26 44.37 52.84
C GLU A 490 11.72 43.80 51.49
N SER A 491 11.47 44.61 50.46
CA SER A 491 11.94 44.58 49.06
C SER A 491 10.90 44.23 47.98
N PRO A 492 10.53 45.18 47.10
CA PRO A 492 9.68 44.96 45.95
C PRO A 492 10.55 44.56 44.75
N THR A 493 10.78 43.26 44.57
CA THR A 493 11.10 42.71 43.26
C THR A 493 10.14 41.57 42.98
N PRO A 494 9.16 41.74 42.07
CA PRO A 494 8.30 40.65 41.67
C PRO A 494 9.15 39.75 40.77
N THR A 495 9.74 38.69 41.32
CA THR A 495 10.11 37.56 40.48
C THR A 495 8.81 36.82 40.16
N PRO A 496 8.36 36.82 38.89
CA PRO A 496 7.17 36.06 38.52
C PRO A 496 7.54 34.60 38.68
N THR A 497 7.07 33.95 39.75
CA THR A 497 7.05 32.49 39.81
C THR A 497 6.25 32.03 38.59
N THR A 498 6.94 31.35 37.69
CA THR A 498 6.48 30.83 36.40
C THR A 498 5.47 29.68 36.59
N SER A 499 4.41 29.87 37.38
CA SER A 499 3.33 28.89 37.51
C SER A 499 2.39 29.07 36.32
N ASP A 500 2.76 28.50 35.18
CA ASP A 500 1.91 28.44 33.99
C ASP A 500 0.97 27.21 34.09
N PRO A 501 -0.31 27.40 34.43
CA PRO A 501 -1.26 26.28 34.53
C PRO A 501 -1.52 25.61 33.18
N SER A 502 -1.23 26.28 32.05
CA SER A 502 -1.36 25.69 30.72
C SER A 502 -0.25 24.68 30.42
N LEU A 503 0.97 24.91 30.93
CA LEU A 503 2.06 23.95 30.86
C LEU A 503 1.74 22.71 31.70
N ALA A 504 1.24 22.91 32.93
CA ALA A 504 0.84 21.80 33.80
C ALA A 504 -0.24 20.91 33.16
N LYS A 505 -1.26 21.50 32.51
CA LYS A 505 -2.27 20.75 31.75
C LYS A 505 -1.67 19.96 30.58
N ARG A 506 -0.73 20.55 29.85
CA ARG A 506 -0.03 19.87 28.75
C ARG A 506 0.82 18.70 29.25
N MET A 507 1.53 18.86 30.36
CA MET A 507 2.31 17.78 30.96
C MET A 507 1.42 16.65 31.49
N LEU A 508 0.27 16.98 32.08
CA LEU A 508 -0.71 15.98 32.51
C LEU A 508 -1.26 15.18 31.31
N PHE A 509 -1.56 15.87 30.20
CA PHE A 509 -1.94 15.21 28.96
C PHE A 509 -0.85 14.24 28.46
N VAL A 510 0.44 14.63 28.53
CA VAL A 510 1.56 13.71 28.23
C VAL A 510 1.55 12.48 29.12
N ILE A 511 1.46 12.67 30.43
CA ILE A 511 1.44 11.58 31.42
C ILE A 511 0.28 10.63 31.14
N SER A 512 -0.92 11.16 30.90
CA SER A 512 -2.10 10.35 30.59
C SER A 512 -1.94 9.52 29.31
N ALA A 513 -1.33 10.10 28.26
CA ALA A 513 -1.11 9.42 27.00
C ALA A 513 0.02 8.38 27.06
N THR A 514 1.00 8.54 27.96
CA THR A 514 2.14 7.61 28.13
C THR A 514 1.99 6.65 29.31
N ALA A 515 0.89 6.72 30.08
CA ALA A 515 0.69 5.97 31.32
C ALA A 515 0.81 4.44 31.14
N TYR A 516 0.49 3.90 29.96
CA TYR A 516 0.63 2.48 29.64
C TYR A 516 2.07 1.95 29.77
N SER A 517 3.08 2.83 29.67
CA SER A 517 4.50 2.46 29.71
C SER A 517 5.09 2.45 31.12
N SER A 518 4.39 3.00 32.11
CA SER A 518 4.86 3.08 33.49
C SER A 518 4.04 2.13 34.38
N PRO A 519 4.60 0.97 34.77
CA PRO A 519 3.86 0.01 35.59
C PRO A 519 3.67 0.48 37.04
N ASN A 520 4.36 1.54 37.51
CA ASN A 520 4.14 2.16 38.82
C ASN A 520 4.75 3.58 38.87
N PRO A 521 4.10 4.55 39.55
CA PRO A 521 4.78 5.79 39.93
C PRO A 521 5.98 5.43 40.84
N THR A 522 7.14 6.03 40.58
CA THR A 522 8.29 5.85 41.47
C THR A 522 7.92 6.37 42.87
N HIS A 523 8.30 5.66 43.94
CA HIS A 523 7.97 6.04 45.32
C HIS A 523 8.31 7.50 45.65
N THR A 524 9.30 8.07 44.96
CA THR A 524 9.69 9.48 45.03
C THR A 524 8.62 10.45 44.52
N THR A 525 7.97 10.17 43.38
CA THR A 525 6.95 11.05 42.81
C THR A 525 5.66 11.07 43.63
N ALA A 526 5.32 9.94 44.25
CA ALA A 526 4.21 9.86 45.21
C ALA A 526 4.47 10.71 46.48
N LEU A 527 5.71 10.66 47.01
CA LEU A 527 6.10 11.47 48.17
C LEU A 527 6.08 12.97 47.87
N ASP A 528 6.61 13.38 46.71
CA ASP A 528 6.66 14.79 46.31
C ASP A 528 5.25 15.39 46.18
N ILE A 529 4.29 14.62 45.66
CA ILE A 529 2.89 15.07 45.53
C ILE A 529 2.20 15.14 46.88
N ALA A 530 2.43 14.15 47.75
CA ALA A 530 1.91 14.17 49.11
C ALA A 530 2.42 15.41 49.87
N GLU A 531 3.70 15.76 49.70
CA GLU A 531 4.29 16.97 50.28
C GLU A 531 3.62 18.24 49.73
N LYS A 532 3.41 18.33 48.40
CA LYS A 532 2.72 19.48 47.77
C LYS A 532 1.26 19.61 48.22
N LEU A 533 0.53 18.49 48.37
CA LEU A 533 -0.84 18.46 48.90
C LEU A 533 -0.87 18.92 50.35
N ASN A 534 0.07 18.46 51.16
CA ASN A 534 0.18 18.86 52.55
C ASN A 534 0.48 20.36 52.68
N ASN A 535 1.35 20.90 51.83
CA ASN A 535 1.64 22.33 51.76
C ASN A 535 0.41 23.16 51.34
N LEU A 536 -0.38 22.67 50.38
CA LEU A 536 -1.65 23.30 49.98
C LEU A 536 -2.68 23.27 51.13
N ALA A 537 -2.82 22.14 51.81
CA ALA A 537 -3.69 21.99 52.98
C ALA A 537 -3.27 22.94 54.13
N HIS A 538 -1.96 23.05 54.39
CA HIS A 538 -1.42 24.00 55.36
C HIS A 538 -1.70 25.44 54.97
N ALA A 539 -1.51 25.82 53.70
CA ALA A 539 -1.83 27.16 53.20
C ALA A 539 -3.32 27.51 53.33
N LEU A 540 -4.23 26.54 53.13
CA LEU A 540 -5.68 26.72 53.32
C LEU A 540 -6.08 26.80 54.80
N SER A 541 -5.34 26.16 55.70
CA SER A 541 -5.64 26.11 57.14
C SER A 541 -5.26 27.39 57.92
N GLN A 542 -4.53 28.33 57.29
CA GLN A 542 -4.07 29.54 57.96
C GLN A 542 -5.15 30.64 58.01
N PRO A 543 -5.42 31.25 59.18
CA PRO A 543 -6.51 32.22 59.36
C PRO A 543 -6.32 33.56 58.63
N GLN A 544 -5.14 33.85 58.05
CA GLN A 544 -4.86 35.06 57.26
C GLN A 544 -4.80 34.81 55.74
N SER A 545 -5.02 33.58 55.27
CA SER A 545 -4.79 33.20 53.87
C SER A 545 -6.02 33.27 52.97
N THR A 546 -7.17 33.79 53.44
CA THR A 546 -8.38 34.04 52.62
C THR A 546 -8.23 35.30 51.73
N THR A 547 -7.09 35.46 51.08
CA THR A 547 -6.97 36.39 49.95
C THR A 547 -7.48 35.69 48.69
N ALA A 548 -8.18 36.41 47.81
CA ALA A 548 -8.74 35.87 46.57
C ALA A 548 -7.70 35.12 45.70
N ALA A 549 -6.41 35.46 45.86
CA ALA A 549 -5.28 34.83 45.19
C ALA A 549 -5.06 33.36 45.59
N THR A 550 -5.16 33.02 46.88
CA THR A 550 -4.98 31.64 47.38
C THR A 550 -6.12 30.75 46.93
N LEU A 551 -7.34 31.29 46.88
CA LEU A 551 -8.55 30.60 46.42
C LEU A 551 -8.53 30.39 44.88
N ALA A 552 -7.99 31.35 44.13
CA ALA A 552 -7.73 31.20 42.69
C ALA A 552 -6.62 30.16 42.40
N LEU A 553 -5.59 30.10 43.24
CA LEU A 553 -4.54 29.08 43.11
C LEU A 553 -5.10 27.67 43.41
N THR A 554 -5.89 27.51 44.47
CA THR A 554 -6.45 26.19 44.84
C THR A 554 -7.48 25.69 43.83
N THR A 555 -8.33 26.57 43.29
CA THR A 555 -9.28 26.21 42.22
C THR A 555 -8.61 25.79 40.91
N THR A 556 -7.37 26.23 40.68
CA THR A 556 -6.60 25.88 39.47
C THR A 556 -5.74 24.62 39.66
N TRP A 557 -5.05 24.48 40.80
CA TRP A 557 -4.03 23.44 41.01
C TRP A 557 -4.56 22.17 41.68
N LEU A 558 -5.59 22.27 42.55
CA LEU A 558 -6.17 21.10 43.21
C LEU A 558 -6.76 20.09 42.20
N PRO A 559 -7.53 20.50 41.16
CA PRO A 559 -8.02 19.57 40.16
C PRO A 559 -6.90 18.86 39.39
N LEU A 560 -5.84 19.58 39.02
CA LEU A 560 -4.70 19.02 38.27
C LEU A 560 -3.94 17.97 39.10
N MET A 561 -3.78 18.20 40.40
CA MET A 561 -3.14 17.22 41.29
C MET A 561 -4.01 15.99 41.51
N LEU A 562 -5.33 16.15 41.60
CA LEU A 562 -6.27 15.02 41.69
C LEU A 562 -6.30 14.22 40.39
N GLU A 563 -6.31 14.89 39.23
CA GLU A 563 -6.28 14.27 37.92
C GLU A 563 -5.01 13.43 37.72
N PHE A 564 -3.86 13.95 38.14
CA PHE A 564 -2.61 13.18 38.19
C PHE A 564 -2.72 11.92 39.07
N ILE A 565 -3.31 12.03 40.26
CA ILE A 565 -3.49 10.89 41.16
C ILE A 565 -4.40 9.84 40.51
N THR A 566 -5.47 10.27 39.84
CA THR A 566 -6.38 9.36 39.15
C THR A 566 -5.73 8.64 37.96
N THR A 567 -4.90 9.32 37.17
CA THR A 567 -4.19 8.69 36.03
C THR A 567 -3.23 7.59 36.50
N HIS A 568 -2.61 7.75 37.68
CA HIS A 568 -1.79 6.69 38.27
C HIS A 568 -2.61 5.62 39.01
N ALA A 569 -3.76 5.97 39.60
CA ALA A 569 -4.65 5.01 40.26
C ALA A 569 -5.27 3.99 39.28
N GLU A 570 -5.57 4.39 38.05
CA GLU A 570 -6.07 3.49 37.01
C GLU A 570 -5.03 2.41 36.63
N THR A 571 -3.73 2.75 36.64
CA THR A 571 -2.64 1.77 36.42
C THR A 571 -2.51 0.76 37.59
N LEU A 572 -2.88 1.15 38.81
CA LEU A 572 -2.93 0.28 39.99
C LEU A 572 -4.13 -0.70 39.96
N GLY A 573 -5.24 -0.31 39.35
CA GLY A 573 -6.42 -1.18 39.20
C GLY A 573 -6.20 -2.36 38.25
N VAL A 574 -5.46 -2.14 37.16
CA VAL A 574 -5.14 -3.19 36.16
C VAL A 574 -4.20 -4.26 36.73
N THR A 575 -3.25 -3.88 37.59
CA THR A 575 -2.34 -4.82 38.25
C THR A 575 -3.00 -5.60 39.38
N SER A 576 -3.98 -5.02 40.09
CA SER A 576 -4.84 -5.72 41.06
C SER A 576 -5.69 -6.80 40.39
N ALA A 577 -6.31 -6.51 39.24
CA ALA A 577 -7.10 -7.48 38.48
C ALA A 577 -6.24 -8.60 37.84
N ALA A 578 -4.99 -8.31 37.46
CA ALA A 578 -4.04 -9.30 36.97
C ALA A 578 -3.53 -10.23 38.09
N ARG A 579 -3.27 -9.71 39.30
CA ARG A 579 -2.95 -10.53 40.49
C ARG A 579 -4.12 -11.41 40.91
N ALA A 580 -5.35 -10.89 40.88
CA ALA A 580 -6.54 -11.68 41.24
C ALA A 580 -6.82 -12.86 40.27
N ARG A 581 -6.36 -12.82 39.01
CA ARG A 581 -6.46 -13.96 38.08
C ARG A 581 -5.33 -14.98 38.21
N GLY A 582 -4.18 -14.58 38.76
CA GLY A 582 -3.07 -15.49 39.05
C GLY A 582 -3.37 -16.42 40.22
N ASP A 583 -4.03 -15.91 41.25
CA ASP A 583 -4.30 -16.66 42.48
C ASP A 583 -5.52 -17.60 42.40
N ILE A 584 -6.40 -17.46 41.40
CA ILE A 584 -7.53 -18.39 41.19
C ILE A 584 -7.12 -19.65 40.40
N ARG A 585 -5.91 -19.69 39.82
CA ARG A 585 -5.39 -20.87 39.08
C ARG A 585 -4.44 -21.74 39.92
N ALA A 586 -4.19 -21.36 41.16
CA ALA A 586 -3.38 -22.11 42.13
C ALA A 586 -4.15 -22.29 43.45
N SER A 587 -5.32 -22.92 43.38
CA SER A 587 -6.00 -23.53 44.52
C SER A 587 -6.74 -24.78 44.08
#